data_AF-A0A9D7S3Y9-F1
#
_entry.id   AF-A0A9D7S3Y9-F1
#
_cell.length_a   1.000
_cell.length_b   1.000
_cell.length_c   1.000
_cell.angle_alpha   90.00
_cell.angle_beta   90.00
_cell.angle_gamma   90.00
#
_symmetry.space_group_name_H-M   'P 1'
#
loop_
_entity.id
_entity.type
_entity.pdbx_description
1 polymer ?
#
loop_
_entity_poly.entity_id
_entity_poly.type
_entity_poly.pdbx_seq_one_letter_code
_entity_poly.pdbx_strand_id
1 'polypeptide(L)'
;MDENLGAAVSPEGEAAKDPDYQNGSGKDRLRYVVKGLVAKPARVTAQMYYQSIPPFYQQDRYCTAAHANGTPITDTQRLQYMAAHLDLNETVAAGWKLRVGARKEVGL
;
A
#
# COMPACT_ATOMS: atom_id res chain seq x y z
N MET A 1 -5.25 -2.09 31.91
CA MET A 1 -4.69 -1.80 30.57
C MET A 1 -3.38 -1.11 30.83
N ASP A 2 -2.27 -1.80 30.62
CA ASP A 2 -0.93 -1.30 30.97
C ASP A 2 0.07 -1.61 29.83
N GLU A 3 -0.39 -1.49 28.59
CA GLU A 3 0.48 -1.59 27.43
C GLU A 3 0.65 -0.20 26.84
N ASN A 4 1.87 0.32 26.94
CA ASN A 4 2.26 1.53 26.25
C ASN A 4 2.15 1.23 24.75
N LEU A 5 1.10 1.74 24.11
CA LEU A 5 0.84 1.55 22.67
C LEU A 5 2.06 1.89 21.82
N GLY A 6 2.89 2.85 22.24
CA GLY A 6 4.13 3.19 21.56
C GLY A 6 5.16 2.06 21.54
N ALA A 7 5.25 1.28 22.62
CA ALA A 7 6.10 0.10 22.67
C ALA A 7 5.49 -1.05 21.83
N ALA A 8 4.18 -1.26 21.91
CA ALA A 8 3.50 -2.34 21.19
C ALA A 8 3.53 -2.17 19.65
N VAL A 9 3.63 -0.93 19.16
CA VAL A 9 3.68 -0.63 17.71
C VAL A 9 5.06 -0.20 17.23
N SER A 10 6.09 -0.31 18.09
CA SER A 10 7.46 -0.02 17.69
C SER A 10 7.94 -1.02 16.62
N PRO A 11 8.73 -0.59 15.63
CA PRO A 11 9.28 -1.48 14.63
C PRO A 11 10.29 -2.43 15.27
N GLU A 12 10.34 -3.64 14.72
CA GLU A 12 11.29 -4.68 15.13
C GLU A 12 12.29 -4.97 14.00
N GLY A 13 13.29 -5.81 14.30
CA GLY A 13 14.26 -6.28 13.31
C GLY A 13 15.12 -5.15 12.72
N GLU A 14 15.25 -5.13 11.39
CA GLU A 14 16.09 -4.14 10.69
C GLU A 14 15.46 -2.74 10.70
N ALA A 15 14.13 -2.62 10.77
CA ALA A 15 13.46 -1.33 10.85
C ALA A 15 13.78 -0.61 12.18
N ALA A 16 14.02 -1.36 13.27
CA ALA A 16 14.47 -0.79 14.55
C ALA A 16 15.87 -0.15 14.47
N LYS A 17 16.69 -0.59 13.50
CA LYS A 17 18.06 -0.09 13.27
C LYS A 17 18.13 1.00 12.22
N ASP A 18 17.01 1.36 11.60
CA ASP A 18 16.98 2.36 10.53
C ASP A 18 17.31 3.75 11.10
N PRO A 19 18.41 4.40 10.65
CA PRO A 19 18.73 5.76 11.07
C PRO A 19 17.62 6.77 10.77
N ASP A 20 16.81 6.53 9.72
CA ASP A 20 15.69 7.38 9.34
C ASP A 20 14.49 7.20 10.30
N TYR A 21 14.34 6.03 10.94
CA TYR A 21 13.38 5.80 12.03
C TYR A 21 13.86 6.41 13.36
N GLN A 22 15.11 6.17 13.74
CA GLN A 22 15.67 6.58 15.03
C GLN A 22 15.74 8.10 15.24
N ASN A 23 15.79 8.88 14.15
CA ASN A 23 15.85 10.33 14.22
C ASN A 23 14.49 11.01 14.52
N GLY A 24 13.40 10.24 14.62
CA GLY A 24 12.05 10.73 14.96
C GLY A 24 11.43 11.67 13.93
N SER A 25 12.03 11.83 12.75
CA SER A 25 11.54 12.73 11.72
C SER A 25 10.40 12.16 10.88
N GLY A 26 10.11 10.85 11.01
CA GLY A 26 9.09 10.14 10.24
C GLY A 26 9.40 10.09 8.75
N LYS A 27 10.68 10.12 8.38
CA LYS A 27 11.15 10.06 6.99
C LYS A 27 11.62 8.66 6.66
N ASP A 28 11.68 8.38 5.36
CA ASP A 28 12.26 7.16 4.81
C ASP A 28 12.96 7.52 3.48
N ARG A 29 13.92 6.70 3.05
CA ARG A 29 14.71 6.89 1.84
C ARG A 29 14.77 5.63 1.01
N LEU A 30 14.11 5.69 -0.15
CA LEU A 30 14.15 4.63 -1.14
C LEU A 30 15.23 4.91 -2.20
N ARG A 31 16.06 3.90 -2.49
CA ARG A 31 17.06 3.95 -3.58
C ARG A 31 16.67 2.97 -4.68
N TYR A 32 16.54 3.50 -5.89
CA TYR A 32 16.26 2.70 -7.09
C TYR A 32 17.45 2.72 -8.04
N VAL A 33 17.71 1.58 -8.67
CA VAL A 33 18.67 1.46 -9.77
C VAL A 33 17.91 0.99 -11.01
N VAL A 34 17.79 1.88 -12.00
CA VAL A 34 17.16 1.55 -13.29
C VAL A 34 18.27 1.10 -14.24
N LYS A 35 18.20 -0.15 -14.71
CA LYS A 35 19.18 -0.75 -15.64
C LYS A 35 18.58 -0.89 -17.04
N GLY A 36 19.43 -1.08 -18.05
CA GLY A 36 19.00 -1.38 -19.42
C GLY A 36 18.50 -0.17 -20.22
N LEU A 37 18.84 1.04 -19.80
CA LEU A 37 18.53 2.25 -20.57
C LEU A 37 19.48 2.35 -21.76
N VAL A 38 18.92 2.43 -22.97
CA VAL A 38 19.68 2.58 -24.22
C VAL A 38 20.34 3.96 -24.34
N ALA A 39 19.81 4.96 -23.62
CA ALA A 39 20.32 6.31 -23.59
C ALA A 39 20.16 6.95 -22.20
N LYS A 40 20.85 8.07 -21.96
CA LYS A 40 20.72 8.85 -20.73
C LYS A 40 19.28 9.40 -20.61
N PRO A 41 18.57 9.15 -19.51
CA PRO A 41 17.21 9.65 -19.35
C PRO A 41 17.24 11.17 -19.14
N ALA A 42 16.40 11.89 -19.88
CA ALA A 42 16.29 13.34 -19.76
C ALA A 42 15.60 13.79 -18.44
N ARG A 43 14.89 12.87 -17.77
CA ARG A 43 14.03 13.17 -16.63
C ARG A 43 13.72 11.92 -15.80
N VAL A 44 13.64 12.10 -14.48
CA VAL A 44 13.05 11.14 -13.55
C VAL A 44 11.85 11.79 -12.87
N THR A 45 10.75 11.04 -12.71
CA THR A 45 9.55 11.51 -12.00
C THR A 45 9.09 10.45 -11.01
N ALA A 46 9.09 10.80 -9.73
CA ALA A 46 8.53 10.00 -8.67
C ALA A 46 7.14 10.53 -8.31
N GLN A 47 6.16 9.64 -8.17
CA GLN A 47 4.78 9.99 -7.82
C GLN A 47 4.32 9.09 -6.69
N MET A 48 3.77 9.69 -5.65
CA MET A 48 3.24 8.98 -4.50
C MET A 48 1.72 8.97 -4.58
N TYR A 49 1.15 7.78 -4.44
CA TYR A 49 -0.28 7.56 -4.39
C TYR A 49 -0.65 6.92 -3.07
N TYR A 50 -1.75 7.37 -2.49
CA TYR A 50 -2.38 6.78 -1.33
C TYR A 50 -3.52 5.87 -1.77
N GLN A 51 -3.60 4.71 -1.13
CA GLN A 51 -4.71 3.79 -1.23
C GLN A 51 -5.18 3.51 0.20
N SER A 52 -6.45 3.80 0.49
CA SER A 52 -7.03 3.59 1.83
C SER A 52 -7.16 2.12 2.21
N ILE A 53 -7.10 1.23 1.22
CA ILE A 53 -7.33 -0.21 1.36
C ILE A 53 -6.16 -0.92 0.65
N PRO A 54 -5.33 -1.70 1.36
CA PRO A 54 -4.21 -2.39 0.72
C PRO A 54 -4.71 -3.42 -0.31
N PRO A 55 -3.92 -3.76 -1.34
CA PRO A 55 -4.35 -4.68 -2.41
C PRO A 55 -4.85 -6.05 -1.91
N PHE A 56 -4.35 -6.53 -0.77
CA PHE A 56 -4.75 -7.81 -0.18
C PHE A 56 -5.95 -7.71 0.79
N TYR A 57 -6.44 -6.50 1.11
CA TYR A 57 -7.45 -6.32 2.16
C TYR A 57 -8.71 -7.16 1.94
N GLN A 58 -9.27 -7.14 0.72
CA GLN A 58 -10.47 -7.90 0.38
C GLN A 58 -10.23 -9.40 0.58
N GLN A 59 -9.07 -9.91 0.14
CA GLN A 59 -8.68 -11.31 0.35
C GLN A 59 -8.61 -11.65 1.84
N ASP A 60 -7.93 -10.83 2.64
CA ASP A 60 -7.81 -11.01 4.09
C ASP A 60 -9.18 -11.04 4.78
N ARG A 61 -10.08 -10.11 4.41
CA ARG A 61 -11.45 -10.07 4.94
C ARG A 61 -12.25 -11.32 4.54
N TYR A 62 -12.12 -11.80 3.30
CA TYR A 62 -12.80 -13.02 2.85
C TYR A 62 -12.29 -14.26 3.57
N CYS A 63 -10.97 -14.41 3.72
CA CYS A 63 -10.37 -15.50 4.47
C CYS A 63 -10.83 -15.49 5.94
N THR A 64 -10.80 -14.33 6.60
CA THR A 64 -11.26 -14.18 7.99
C THR A 64 -12.71 -14.60 8.15
N ALA A 65 -13.59 -14.16 7.24
CA ALA A 65 -15.00 -14.53 7.28
C ALA A 65 -15.24 -16.02 7.00
N ALA A 66 -14.48 -16.63 6.09
CA ALA A 66 -14.57 -18.06 5.77
C ALA A 66 -14.21 -18.97 6.95
N HIS A 67 -13.38 -18.49 7.88
CA HIS A 67 -12.95 -19.22 9.07
C HIS A 67 -13.69 -18.81 10.36
N ALA A 68 -14.66 -17.91 10.27
CA ALA A 68 -15.45 -17.48 11.42
C ALA A 68 -16.48 -18.57 11.80
N ASN A 69 -16.32 -19.17 12.98
CA ASN A 69 -17.23 -20.20 13.48
C ASN A 69 -18.64 -19.65 13.69
N GLY A 70 -19.65 -20.41 13.25
CA GLY A 70 -21.06 -20.12 13.50
C GLY A 70 -21.67 -19.00 12.65
N THR A 71 -20.91 -18.39 11.74
CA THR A 71 -21.39 -17.31 10.88
C THR A 71 -21.62 -17.82 9.46
N PRO A 72 -22.86 -17.76 8.92
CA PRO A 72 -23.10 -18.04 7.51
C PRO A 72 -22.31 -17.09 6.60
N ILE A 73 -21.61 -17.62 5.60
CA ILE A 73 -20.73 -16.85 4.71
C ILE A 73 -21.41 -16.39 3.41
N THR A 74 -22.73 -16.55 3.30
CA THR A 74 -23.49 -16.28 2.07
C THR A 74 -23.34 -14.84 1.59
N ASP A 75 -23.37 -13.87 2.51
CA ASP A 75 -23.23 -12.46 2.15
C ASP A 75 -21.80 -12.11 1.74
N THR A 76 -20.80 -12.74 2.39
CA THR A 76 -19.39 -12.65 1.98
C THR A 76 -19.19 -13.16 0.56
N GLN A 77 -19.79 -14.30 0.21
CA GLN A 77 -19.72 -14.87 -1.14
C GLN A 77 -20.39 -13.98 -2.18
N ARG A 78 -21.54 -13.38 -1.84
CA ARG A 78 -22.22 -12.40 -2.73
C ARG A 78 -21.36 -11.18 -2.97
N LEU A 79 -20.75 -10.61 -1.92
CA LEU A 79 -19.85 -9.48 -2.05
C LEU A 79 -18.62 -9.83 -2.89
N GLN A 80 -18.01 -11.00 -2.66
CA GLN A 80 -16.88 -11.49 -3.44
C GLN A 80 -17.24 -11.63 -4.93
N TYR A 81 -18.42 -12.18 -5.24
CA TYR A 81 -18.91 -12.27 -6.61
C TYR A 81 -19.08 -10.89 -7.25
N MET A 82 -19.73 -9.94 -6.56
CA MET A 82 -19.92 -8.59 -7.07
C MET A 82 -18.58 -7.88 -7.31
N ALA A 83 -17.64 -7.99 -6.37
CA ALA A 83 -16.32 -7.36 -6.49
C ALA A 83 -15.48 -7.96 -7.63
N ALA A 84 -15.54 -9.29 -7.84
CA ALA A 84 -14.80 -9.98 -8.90
C ALA A 84 -15.34 -9.69 -10.31
N HIS A 85 -16.63 -9.34 -10.43
CA HIS A 85 -17.30 -9.02 -11.69
C HIS A 85 -17.55 -7.52 -11.87
N LEU A 86 -17.02 -6.68 -10.97
CA LEU A 86 -17.15 -5.24 -11.09
C LEU A 86 -16.31 -4.75 -12.27
N ASP A 87 -16.99 -4.38 -13.35
CA ASP A 87 -16.35 -3.69 -14.47
C ASP A 87 -16.34 -2.18 -14.21
N LEU A 88 -15.13 -1.62 -14.14
CA LEU A 88 -14.90 -0.20 -13.95
C LEU A 88 -14.51 0.51 -15.24
N ASN A 89 -14.39 -0.19 -16.37
CA ASN A 89 -14.02 0.39 -17.65
C ASN A 89 -14.92 1.57 -17.99
N GLU A 90 -14.33 2.63 -18.54
CA GLU A 90 -15.02 3.87 -18.92
C GLU A 90 -15.69 4.61 -17.74
N THR A 91 -15.45 4.22 -16.48
CA THR A 91 -15.90 4.94 -15.29
C THR A 91 -14.78 5.79 -14.68
N VAL A 92 -15.15 6.82 -13.91
CA VAL A 92 -14.20 7.63 -13.12
C VAL A 92 -13.50 6.85 -12.01
N ALA A 93 -14.00 5.66 -11.67
CA ALA A 93 -13.43 4.79 -10.65
C ALA A 93 -12.32 3.89 -11.21
N ALA A 94 -12.20 3.74 -12.55
CA ALA A 94 -11.13 2.94 -13.16
C ALA A 94 -9.74 3.42 -12.72
N GLY A 95 -9.00 2.54 -12.05
CA GLY A 95 -7.65 2.83 -11.60
C GLY A 95 -7.55 3.99 -10.60
N TRP A 96 -8.67 4.33 -9.93
CA TRP A 96 -8.69 5.46 -9.01
C TRP A 96 -7.68 5.26 -7.87
N LYS A 97 -6.88 6.30 -7.66
CA LYS A 97 -5.90 6.40 -6.58
C LYS A 97 -5.65 7.86 -6.26
N LEU A 98 -5.55 8.18 -4.98
CA LEU A 98 -5.32 9.57 -4.54
C LEU A 98 -3.84 9.90 -4.68
N ARG A 99 -3.48 10.84 -5.56
CA ARG A 99 -2.11 11.34 -5.64
C ARG A 99 -1.84 12.27 -4.46
N VAL A 100 -0.88 11.93 -3.62
CA VAL A 100 -0.51 12.72 -2.42
C VAL A 100 0.76 13.54 -2.61
N GLY A 101 1.54 13.27 -3.66
CA GLY A 101 2.73 14.06 -3.98
C GLY A 101 3.42 13.61 -5.25
N ALA A 102 4.29 14.47 -5.78
CA ALA A 102 5.20 14.11 -6.84
C ALA A 102 6.45 14.98 -6.83
N ARG A 103 7.56 14.38 -7.28
CA ARG A 103 8.85 15.06 -7.46
C ARG A 103 9.37 14.77 -8.86
N LYS A 104 9.85 15.82 -9.52
CA LYS A 104 10.38 15.77 -10.88
C LYS A 104 11.80 16.30 -10.86
N GLU A 105 12.75 15.52 -11.37
CA GLU A 105 14.14 15.92 -11.53
C GLU A 105 14.49 15.94 -13.02
N VAL A 106 15.12 17.02 -13.46
CA VAL A 106 15.53 17.24 -14.86
C VAL A 106 17.06 17.28 -14.89
N GLY A 107 17.66 16.49 -15.78
CA GLY A 107 19.11 16.34 -15.86
C GLY A 107 19.67 15.44 -14.77
N LEU A 108 19.90 14.16 -15.11
CA LEU A 108 20.93 13.37 -14.44
C LEU A 108 22.32 13.80 -14.91
#